data_AF-A0A4S8IQR2-F1
#
_entry.id   AF-A0A4S8IQR2-F1
#
_cell.length_a   1.000
_cell.length_b   1.000
_cell.length_c   1.000
_cell.angle_alpha   90.00
_cell.angle_beta   90.00
_cell.angle_gamma   90.00
#
_symmetry.space_group_name_H-M   'P 1'
#
loop_
_entity.id
_entity.type
_entity.pdbx_description
1 polymer ?
#
loop_
_entity_poly.entity_id
_entity_poly.type
_entity_poly.pdbx_seq_one_letter_code
_entity_poly.pdbx_strand_id
1 'polypeptide(L)'
;MCFHLSLAGTYCNYYPIVSPCRFMHSDHTSIPVLPIPQWPFFAFLSGAMFCLLASSTCHLLSSYSHRLAYIMLRLDYAGIATLISTSFYHPVYYSFMCNLFFCNIYLGFITIGGVATFAVSLFPVFQIPEFRAIRASIFFGMGVSALVPMLHKLIVFWPQLAALHTTGYEILMGLLYGLSALVYAT
;
A
#
# COMPACT_ATOMS: atom_id res chain seq x y z
N MET A 1 -18.11 18.55 6.17
CA MET A 1 -18.22 17.73 7.40
C MET A 1 -19.50 16.91 7.28
N CYS A 2 -19.41 15.74 6.64
CA CYS A 2 -20.42 14.67 6.57
C CYS A 2 -19.80 13.51 5.77
N PHE A 3 -18.85 12.80 6.37
CA PHE A 3 -18.22 11.59 5.80
C PHE A 3 -18.41 10.38 6.75
N HIS A 4 -19.52 10.37 7.49
CA HIS A 4 -19.87 9.34 8.46
C HIS A 4 -21.28 8.84 8.13
N LEU A 5 -21.41 7.85 7.23
CA LEU A 5 -22.39 6.75 7.31
C LEU A 5 -22.38 5.83 6.07
N SER A 6 -22.11 6.32 4.86
CA SER A 6 -22.22 5.48 3.64
C SER A 6 -21.07 4.48 3.45
N LEU A 7 -19.85 4.84 3.89
CA LEU A 7 -18.68 4.00 3.69
C LEU A 7 -18.74 2.70 4.53
N ALA A 8 -19.28 2.75 5.75
CA ALA A 8 -19.38 1.58 6.63
C ALA A 8 -20.24 0.44 6.03
N GLY A 9 -21.30 0.78 5.26
CA GLY A 9 -22.17 -0.19 4.60
C GLY A 9 -21.50 -0.89 3.41
N THR A 10 -20.73 -0.16 2.60
CA THR A 10 -19.95 -0.74 1.50
C THR A 10 -18.81 -1.62 2.02
N TYR A 11 -18.20 -1.21 3.14
CA TYR A 11 -17.15 -1.99 3.80
C TYR A 11 -17.68 -3.31 4.40
N CYS A 12 -18.87 -3.31 5.02
CA CYS A 12 -19.47 -4.52 5.59
C CYS A 12 -19.71 -5.63 4.55
N ASN A 13 -19.97 -5.26 3.28
CA ASN A 13 -20.17 -6.20 2.17
C ASN A 13 -18.84 -6.66 1.53
N TYR A 14 -17.75 -5.88 1.67
CA TYR A 14 -16.41 -6.20 1.14
C TYR A 14 -15.58 -7.10 2.09
N TYR A 15 -15.76 -6.97 3.40
CA TYR A 15 -14.99 -7.70 4.42
C TYR A 15 -15.08 -9.24 4.38
N PRO A 16 -16.22 -9.90 4.10
CA PRO A 16 -16.26 -11.36 4.00
C PRO A 16 -15.48 -11.91 2.79
N ILE A 17 -15.15 -11.05 1.81
CA ILE A 17 -14.39 -11.42 0.61
C ILE A 17 -12.87 -11.38 0.91
N VAL A 18 -12.41 -10.40 1.68
CA VAL A 18 -10.96 -10.16 1.92
C VAL A 18 -10.40 -10.95 3.12
N SER A 19 -11.24 -11.43 4.03
CA SER A 19 -10.83 -12.16 5.23
C SER A 19 -11.35 -13.61 5.25
N PRO A 20 -10.68 -14.55 4.57
CA PRO A 20 -11.13 -15.95 4.48
C PRO A 20 -11.34 -16.63 5.85
N CYS A 21 -10.64 -16.19 6.90
CA CYS A 21 -10.81 -16.74 8.25
C CYS A 21 -12.12 -16.35 8.94
N ARG A 22 -12.80 -15.28 8.51
CA ARG A 22 -14.15 -14.97 8.99
C ARG A 22 -15.18 -15.92 8.38
N PHE A 23 -14.94 -16.41 7.17
CA PHE A 23 -15.76 -17.44 6.54
C PHE A 23 -15.64 -18.78 7.28
N MET A 24 -14.42 -19.14 7.72
CA MET A 24 -14.15 -20.41 8.40
C MET A 24 -14.68 -20.48 9.84
N HIS A 25 -14.98 -19.35 10.48
CA HIS A 25 -15.47 -19.31 11.87
C HIS A 25 -16.99 -19.05 11.99
N SER A 26 -17.69 -18.85 10.87
CA SER A 26 -19.13 -18.53 10.90
C SER A 26 -20.03 -19.74 11.19
N ASP A 27 -19.50 -20.97 11.30
CA ASP A 27 -20.37 -22.16 11.36
C ASP A 27 -20.83 -22.58 12.77
N HIS A 28 -20.20 -22.19 13.90
CA HIS A 28 -20.67 -22.77 15.19
C HIS A 28 -20.55 -22.00 16.51
N THR A 29 -20.01 -20.78 16.61
CA THR A 29 -19.93 -20.11 17.91
C THR A 29 -20.09 -18.59 17.83
N SER A 30 -20.98 -18.07 18.68
CA SER A 30 -21.18 -16.65 18.99
C SER A 30 -19.91 -16.01 19.56
N ILE A 31 -18.94 -15.70 18.69
CA ILE A 31 -17.74 -14.96 19.06
C ILE A 31 -18.10 -13.48 19.31
N PRO A 32 -17.64 -12.87 20.42
CA PRO A 32 -17.73 -11.42 20.60
C PRO A 32 -17.05 -10.73 19.42
N VAL A 33 -17.79 -9.86 18.73
CA VAL A 33 -17.30 -9.12 17.57
C VAL A 33 -16.22 -8.13 18.05
N LEU A 34 -14.98 -8.60 18.16
CA LEU A 34 -13.84 -7.74 18.46
C LEU A 34 -13.76 -6.68 17.35
N PRO A 35 -13.71 -5.38 17.70
CA PRO A 35 -13.64 -4.31 16.71
C PRO A 35 -12.41 -4.53 15.84
N ILE A 36 -12.66 -4.68 14.54
CA ILE A 36 -11.61 -4.92 13.56
C ILE A 36 -10.75 -3.65 13.52
N PRO A 37 -9.43 -3.75 13.72
CA PRO A 37 -8.56 -2.58 13.75
C PRO A 37 -8.56 -1.87 12.39
N GLN A 38 -8.97 -0.60 12.40
CA GLN A 38 -9.06 0.25 11.20
C GLN A 38 -7.76 0.99 10.87
N TRP A 39 -6.71 0.80 11.67
CA TRP A 39 -5.41 1.45 11.48
C TRP A 39 -4.83 1.27 10.06
N PRO A 40 -4.99 0.14 9.33
CA PRO A 40 -4.43 0.02 7.97
C PRO A 40 -5.09 0.99 6.98
N PHE A 41 -6.38 1.28 7.18
CA PHE A 41 -7.10 2.25 6.37
C PHE A 41 -6.63 3.68 6.65
N PHE A 42 -6.46 4.04 7.93
CA PHE A 42 -5.93 5.35 8.29
C PHE A 42 -4.49 5.54 7.81
N ALA A 43 -3.67 4.49 7.81
CA ALA A 43 -2.33 4.52 7.25
C ALA A 43 -2.36 4.83 5.74
N PHE A 44 -3.17 4.13 4.96
CA PHE A 44 -3.37 4.41 3.53
C PHE A 44 -3.85 5.84 3.29
N LEU A 45 -4.88 6.29 4.02
CA LEU A 45 -5.42 7.64 3.88
C LEU A 45 -4.37 8.70 4.22
N SER A 46 -3.58 8.49 5.27
CA SER A 46 -2.49 9.41 5.64
C SER A 46 -1.42 9.52 4.55
N GLY A 47 -1.03 8.39 3.93
CA GLY A 47 -0.09 8.37 2.82
C GLY A 47 -0.65 9.08 1.58
N ALA A 48 -1.93 8.87 1.27
CA ALA A 48 -2.61 9.54 0.15
C ALA A 48 -2.71 11.06 0.36
N MET A 49 -3.09 11.51 1.55
CA MET A 49 -3.14 12.93 1.87
C MET A 49 -1.76 13.59 1.79
N PHE A 50 -0.72 12.92 2.33
CA PHE A 50 0.65 13.41 2.23
C PHE A 50 1.11 13.54 0.77
N CYS A 51 0.84 12.54 -0.07
CA CYS A 51 1.16 12.57 -1.50
C CYS A 51 0.46 13.73 -2.24
N LEU A 52 -0.86 13.90 -2.03
CA LEU A 52 -1.63 14.96 -2.69
C LEU A 52 -1.22 16.36 -2.24
N LEU A 53 -0.91 16.53 -0.96
CA LEU A 53 -0.41 17.79 -0.41
C LEU A 53 0.97 18.14 -0.98
N ALA A 54 1.88 17.17 -1.05
CA ALA A 54 3.20 17.36 -1.64
C ALA A 54 3.07 17.80 -3.11
N SER A 55 2.25 17.09 -3.90
CA SER A 55 2.01 17.41 -5.31
C SER A 55 1.40 18.81 -5.50
N SER A 56 0.36 19.14 -4.74
CA SER A 56 -0.29 20.46 -4.80
C SER A 56 0.68 21.60 -4.46
N THR A 57 1.52 21.38 -3.44
CA THR A 57 2.51 22.34 -2.98
C THR A 57 3.64 22.52 -3.99
N CYS A 58 4.03 21.45 -4.71
CA CYS A 58 4.97 21.54 -5.83
C CYS A 58 4.47 22.47 -6.92
N HIS A 59 3.24 22.30 -7.37
CA HIS A 59 2.66 23.11 -8.45
C HIS A 59 2.46 24.58 -8.05
N LEU A 60 2.20 24.84 -6.76
CA LEU A 60 2.02 26.21 -6.27
C LEU A 60 3.35 26.94 -6.10
N LEU A 61 4.39 26.25 -5.58
CA LEU A 61 5.68 26.86 -5.23
C LEU A 61 6.74 26.73 -6.33
N SER A 62 6.47 25.99 -7.41
CA SER A 62 7.39 25.82 -8.54
C SER A 62 7.77 27.15 -9.20
N SER A 63 6.86 28.13 -9.18
CA SER A 63 7.05 29.44 -9.80
C SER A 63 7.74 30.47 -8.88
N TYR A 64 7.89 30.18 -7.58
CA TYR A 64 8.43 31.14 -6.61
C TYR A 64 9.96 31.09 -6.52
N SER A 65 10.57 29.91 -6.54
CA SER A 65 12.03 29.77 -6.45
C SER A 65 12.52 28.42 -6.94
N HIS A 66 13.61 28.43 -7.71
CA HIS A 66 14.22 27.21 -8.27
C HIS A 66 14.69 26.23 -7.18
N ARG A 67 15.12 26.73 -6.01
CA ARG A 67 15.54 25.88 -4.86
C ARG A 67 14.34 25.22 -4.20
N LEU A 68 13.22 25.94 -4.08
CA LEU A 68 12.00 25.44 -3.46
C LEU A 68 11.31 24.42 -4.37
N ALA A 69 11.22 24.71 -5.67
CA ALA A 69 10.74 23.78 -6.68
C ALA A 69 11.48 22.43 -6.63
N TYR A 70 12.81 22.48 -6.48
CA TYR A 70 13.65 21.29 -6.40
C TYR A 70 13.43 20.46 -5.12
N ILE A 71 13.24 21.12 -3.97
CA ILE A 71 12.93 20.43 -2.70
C ILE A 71 11.52 19.82 -2.75
N MET A 72 10.54 20.57 -3.26
CA MET A 72 9.16 20.11 -3.35
C MET A 72 9.03 18.91 -4.29
N LEU A 73 9.68 18.94 -5.46
CA LEU A 73 9.69 17.80 -6.38
C LEU A 73 10.18 16.49 -5.72
N ARG A 74 11.14 16.59 -4.79
CA ARG A 74 11.63 15.43 -4.03
C ARG A 74 10.62 14.95 -2.99
N LEU A 75 9.93 15.89 -2.36
CA LEU A 75 8.85 15.58 -1.43
C LEU A 75 7.71 14.86 -2.15
N ASP A 76 7.42 15.22 -3.41
CA ASP A 76 6.43 14.54 -4.25
C ASP A 76 6.81 13.09 -4.54
N TYR A 77 8.08 12.83 -4.93
CA TYR A 77 8.59 11.46 -5.06
C TYR A 77 8.52 10.65 -3.76
N ALA A 78 8.86 11.27 -2.63
CA ALA A 78 8.73 10.65 -1.32
C ALA A 78 7.25 10.39 -0.95
N GLY A 79 6.33 11.26 -1.38
CA GLY A 79 4.90 11.10 -1.26
C GLY A 79 4.38 9.88 -2.00
N ILE A 80 4.77 9.70 -3.26
CA ILE A 80 4.43 8.52 -4.07
C ILE A 80 4.96 7.24 -3.40
N ALA A 81 6.21 7.26 -2.92
CA ALA A 81 6.80 6.13 -2.18
C ALA A 81 5.97 5.73 -0.95
N THR A 82 5.52 6.74 -0.19
CA THR A 82 4.74 6.57 1.03
C THR A 82 3.34 6.03 0.73
N LEU A 83 2.68 6.56 -0.32
CA LEU A 83 1.37 6.09 -0.78
C LEU A 83 1.42 4.61 -1.18
N ILE A 84 2.41 4.24 -1.99
CA ILE A 84 2.60 2.84 -2.42
C ILE A 84 2.82 1.94 -1.19
N SER A 85 3.75 2.31 -0.30
CA SER A 85 4.09 1.49 0.87
C SER A 85 2.89 1.28 1.81
N THR A 86 2.15 2.34 2.12
CA THR A 86 0.96 2.28 3.00
C THR A 86 -0.22 1.55 2.38
N SER A 87 -0.34 1.54 1.04
CA SER A 87 -1.38 0.78 0.34
C SER A 87 -1.28 -0.73 0.56
N PHE A 88 -0.06 -1.27 0.76
CA PHE A 88 0.16 -2.70 1.01
C PHE A 88 -0.25 -3.15 2.40
N TYR A 89 -0.40 -2.24 3.37
CA TYR A 89 -0.76 -2.58 4.75
C TYR A 89 -2.16 -3.18 4.83
N HIS A 90 -3.10 -2.67 4.02
CA HIS A 90 -4.47 -3.16 3.99
C HIS A 90 -4.56 -4.63 3.50
N PRO A 91 -4.14 -5.00 2.27
CA PRO A 91 -4.26 -6.36 1.78
C PRO A 91 -3.45 -7.37 2.59
N VAL A 92 -2.24 -7.03 3.03
CA VAL A 92 -1.39 -7.95 3.81
C VAL A 92 -1.95 -8.19 5.20
N TYR A 93 -2.38 -7.14 5.89
CA TYR A 93 -2.95 -7.29 7.23
C TYR A 93 -4.19 -8.18 7.17
N TYR A 94 -5.14 -7.89 6.27
CA TYR A 94 -6.39 -8.64 6.17
C TYR A 94 -6.20 -10.07 5.64
N SER A 95 -5.22 -10.32 4.78
CA SER A 95 -4.91 -11.66 4.26
C SER A 95 -4.33 -12.59 5.32
N PHE A 96 -3.52 -12.05 6.25
CA PHE A 96 -2.77 -12.84 7.23
C PHE A 96 -3.20 -12.61 8.69
N MET A 97 -4.36 -11.99 8.96
CA MET A 97 -4.84 -11.75 10.33
C MET A 97 -4.89 -13.01 11.22
N CYS A 98 -5.06 -14.16 10.60
CA CYS A 98 -5.17 -15.46 11.27
C CYS A 98 -3.80 -16.04 11.66
N ASN A 99 -2.73 -15.56 11.01
CA ASN A 99 -1.35 -15.96 11.27
C ASN A 99 -0.50 -14.70 11.51
N LEU A 100 -0.53 -14.20 12.75
CA LEU A 100 0.17 -12.98 13.17
C LEU A 100 1.69 -13.04 12.90
N PHE A 101 2.30 -14.22 12.93
CA PHE A 101 3.71 -14.41 12.62
C PHE A 101 4.05 -13.98 11.19
N PHE A 102 3.34 -14.51 10.19
CA PHE A 102 3.54 -14.14 8.79
C PHE A 102 3.11 -12.71 8.52
N CYS A 103 2.00 -12.27 9.14
CA CYS A 103 1.52 -10.88 9.06
C CYS A 103 2.62 -9.89 9.46
N ASN A 104 3.22 -10.06 10.65
CA ASN A 104 4.26 -9.18 11.17
C ASN A 104 5.54 -9.21 10.32
N ILE A 105 5.92 -10.38 9.79
CA ILE A 105 7.09 -10.49 8.89
C ILE A 105 6.86 -9.68 7.62
N TYR A 106 5.73 -9.86 6.93
CA TYR A 106 5.46 -9.14 5.68
C TYR A 106 5.29 -7.64 5.91
N LEU A 107 4.57 -7.23 6.95
CA LEU A 107 4.46 -5.82 7.35
C LEU A 107 5.82 -5.23 7.73
N GLY A 108 6.69 -5.97 8.41
CA GLY A 108 8.06 -5.58 8.70
C GLY A 108 8.87 -5.32 7.42
N PHE A 109 8.83 -6.23 6.45
CA PHE A 109 9.52 -6.03 5.17
C PHE A 109 9.00 -4.82 4.39
N ILE A 110 7.68 -4.61 4.35
CA ILE A 110 7.07 -3.46 3.66
C ILE A 110 7.43 -2.16 4.38
N THR A 111 7.38 -2.11 5.71
CA THR A 111 7.73 -0.91 6.49
C THR A 111 9.21 -0.55 6.29
N ILE A 112 10.13 -1.51 6.37
CA ILE A 112 11.57 -1.30 6.15
C ILE A 112 11.82 -0.83 4.72
N GLY A 113 11.21 -1.50 3.73
CA GLY A 113 11.30 -1.11 2.33
C GLY A 113 10.76 0.31 2.11
N GLY A 114 9.60 0.64 2.66
CA GLY A 114 8.95 1.94 2.55
C GLY A 114 9.75 3.07 3.18
N VAL A 115 10.35 2.84 4.35
CA VAL A 115 11.25 3.81 4.98
C VAL A 115 12.51 3.99 4.14
N ALA A 116 13.07 2.90 3.59
CA ALA A 116 14.24 2.97 2.72
C ALA A 116 13.95 3.77 1.44
N THR A 117 12.83 3.52 0.76
CA THR A 117 12.46 4.29 -0.45
C THR A 117 12.12 5.74 -0.14
N PHE A 118 11.45 6.01 0.99
CA PHE A 118 11.21 7.38 1.46
C PHE A 118 12.52 8.13 1.69
N ALA A 119 13.47 7.53 2.43
CA ALA A 119 14.76 8.13 2.70
C ALA A 119 15.55 8.38 1.41
N VAL A 120 15.65 7.38 0.53
CA VAL A 120 16.35 7.50 -0.76
C VAL A 120 15.73 8.59 -1.65
N SER A 121 14.42 8.78 -1.62
CA SER A 121 13.74 9.85 -2.36
C SER A 121 14.03 11.25 -1.81
N LEU A 122 14.21 11.37 -0.48
CA LEU A 122 14.47 12.66 0.18
C LEU A 122 15.94 13.10 0.09
N PHE A 123 16.87 12.15 0.18
CA PHE A 123 18.30 12.45 0.24
C PHE A 123 18.87 12.92 -1.11
N PRO A 124 19.57 14.07 -1.17
CA PRO A 124 20.15 14.61 -2.40
C PRO A 124 21.20 13.73 -3.07
N VAL A 125 21.93 12.96 -2.27
CA VAL A 125 23.05 12.14 -2.73
C VAL A 125 22.58 11.01 -3.66
N PHE A 126 21.36 10.49 -3.46
CA PHE A 126 20.80 9.42 -4.29
C PHE A 126 20.09 9.93 -5.55
N GLN A 127 20.15 11.23 -5.83
CA GLN A 127 19.61 11.83 -7.07
C GLN A 127 20.68 11.92 -8.19
N ILE A 128 21.92 11.56 -7.88
CA ILE A 128 22.99 11.46 -8.87
C ILE A 128 22.61 10.35 -9.87
N PRO A 129 22.78 10.55 -11.19
CA PRO A 129 22.38 9.59 -12.22
C PRO A 129 22.92 8.17 -12.01
N GLU A 130 24.08 8.03 -11.36
CA GLU A 130 24.71 6.76 -11.00
C GLU A 130 23.86 5.91 -10.03
N PHE A 131 23.10 6.54 -9.13
CA PHE A 131 22.25 5.85 -8.15
C PHE A 131 20.81 5.64 -8.61
N ARG A 132 20.47 6.07 -9.84
CA ARG A 132 19.12 5.91 -10.42
C ARG A 132 18.73 4.44 -10.50
N ALA A 133 19.66 3.58 -10.89
CA ALA A 133 19.45 2.13 -10.97
C ALA A 133 19.20 1.52 -9.58
N ILE A 134 19.96 1.95 -8.56
CA ILE A 134 19.78 1.48 -7.17
C ILE A 134 18.39 1.88 -6.65
N ARG A 135 17.97 3.13 -6.83
CA ARG A 135 16.64 3.59 -6.43
C ARG A 135 15.52 2.82 -7.12
N ALA A 136 15.61 2.63 -8.44
CA ALA A 136 14.64 1.84 -9.20
C ALA A 136 14.62 0.38 -8.73
N SER A 137 15.77 -0.21 -8.43
CA SER A 137 15.87 -1.59 -7.94
C SER A 137 15.27 -1.79 -6.55
N ILE A 138 15.37 -0.81 -5.64
CA ILE A 138 14.75 -0.89 -4.31
C ILE A 138 13.22 -0.79 -4.44
N PHE A 139 12.73 0.12 -5.27
CA PHE A 139 11.29 0.22 -5.58
C PHE A 139 10.75 -1.06 -6.23
N PHE A 140 11.46 -1.56 -7.23
CA PHE A 140 11.09 -2.78 -7.94
C PHE A 140 11.14 -4.00 -7.01
N GLY A 141 12.21 -4.13 -6.22
CA GLY A 141 12.37 -5.21 -5.23
C GLY A 141 11.28 -5.19 -4.17
N MET A 142 10.89 -4.02 -3.67
CA MET A 142 9.75 -3.90 -2.76
C MET A 142 8.44 -4.34 -3.43
N GLY A 143 8.17 -3.88 -4.65
CA GLY A 143 6.98 -4.27 -5.41
C GLY A 143 6.92 -5.76 -5.70
N VAL A 144 8.04 -6.37 -6.13
CA VAL A 144 8.16 -7.81 -6.38
C VAL A 144 8.01 -8.60 -5.08
N SER A 145 8.54 -8.11 -3.95
CA SER A 145 8.38 -8.77 -2.66
C SER A 145 6.92 -8.91 -2.23
N ALA A 146 6.03 -8.04 -2.70
CA ALA A 146 4.59 -8.12 -2.47
C ALA A 146 3.91 -9.28 -3.24
N LEU A 147 4.57 -9.87 -4.25
CA LEU A 147 4.08 -11.08 -4.90
C LEU A 147 4.21 -12.31 -3.99
N VAL A 148 5.15 -12.31 -3.05
CA VAL A 148 5.36 -13.42 -2.10
C VAL A 148 4.15 -13.64 -1.19
N PRO A 149 3.62 -12.62 -0.45
CA PRO A 149 2.41 -12.80 0.35
C PRO A 149 1.19 -13.12 -0.52
N MET A 150 1.14 -12.64 -1.76
CA MET A 150 0.06 -12.95 -2.70
C MET A 150 0.06 -14.44 -3.09
N LEU A 151 1.21 -15.00 -3.44
CA LEU A 151 1.38 -16.42 -3.75
C LEU A 151 1.16 -17.29 -2.50
N HIS A 152 1.66 -16.87 -1.34
CA HIS A 152 1.45 -17.57 -0.08
C HIS A 152 -0.05 -17.63 0.24
N LYS A 153 -0.78 -16.52 0.10
CA LYS A 153 -2.24 -16.46 0.28
C LYS A 153 -2.96 -17.42 -0.67
N LEU A 154 -2.59 -17.42 -1.96
CA LEU A 154 -3.14 -18.33 -2.96
C LEU A 154 -2.96 -19.79 -2.54
N ILE A 155 -1.76 -20.19 -2.14
CA ILE A 155 -1.43 -21.57 -1.76
C ILE A 155 -2.20 -22.01 -0.49
N VAL A 156 -2.28 -21.15 0.52
CA VAL A 156 -2.96 -21.47 1.79
C VAL A 156 -4.49 -21.54 1.63
N PHE A 157 -5.07 -20.77 0.70
CA PHE A 157 -6.51 -20.69 0.49
C PHE A 157 -6.97 -21.27 -0.87
N TRP A 158 -6.27 -22.30 -1.36
CA TRP A 158 -6.53 -22.94 -2.65
C TRP A 158 -7.62 -24.02 -2.50
N PRO A 159 -8.90 -23.65 -2.24
CA PRO A 159 -9.87 -23.47 -3.34
C PRO A 159 -11.01 -22.46 -3.03
N GLN A 160 -10.85 -21.52 -2.09
CA GLN A 160 -11.94 -20.62 -1.72
C GLN A 160 -12.19 -19.55 -2.80
N LEU A 161 -13.42 -19.45 -3.34
CA LEU A 161 -13.81 -18.43 -4.34
C LEU A 161 -13.52 -16.99 -3.87
N ALA A 162 -13.63 -16.73 -2.56
CA ALA A 162 -13.28 -15.44 -1.97
C ALA A 162 -11.80 -15.08 -2.18
N ALA A 163 -10.89 -16.04 -2.03
CA ALA A 163 -9.46 -15.84 -2.23
C ALA A 163 -9.13 -15.55 -3.71
N LEU A 164 -9.81 -16.21 -4.66
CA LEU A 164 -9.63 -15.95 -6.09
C LEU A 164 -10.12 -14.55 -6.49
N HIS A 165 -11.27 -14.11 -5.98
CA HIS A 165 -11.82 -12.79 -6.31
C HIS A 165 -10.94 -11.66 -5.76
N THR A 166 -10.48 -11.76 -4.51
CA THR A 166 -9.55 -10.78 -3.91
C THR A 166 -8.21 -10.76 -4.65
N THR A 167 -7.68 -11.93 -5.03
CA THR A 167 -6.44 -12.00 -5.80
C THR A 167 -6.61 -11.34 -7.18
N GLY A 168 -7.76 -11.52 -7.84
CA GLY A 168 -8.05 -10.84 -9.10
C GLY A 168 -7.98 -9.30 -8.99
N TYR A 169 -8.57 -8.72 -7.94
CA TYR A 169 -8.48 -7.28 -7.69
C TYR A 169 -7.05 -6.82 -7.34
N GLU A 170 -6.28 -7.62 -6.60
CA GLU A 170 -4.88 -7.34 -6.31
C GLU A 170 -4.02 -7.34 -7.59
N ILE A 171 -4.24 -8.29 -8.51
CA ILE A 171 -3.57 -8.32 -9.82
C ILE A 171 -3.95 -7.07 -10.62
N LEU A 172 -5.24 -6.74 -10.71
CA LEU A 172 -5.71 -5.57 -11.45
C LEU A 172 -5.10 -4.29 -10.89
N MET A 173 -5.07 -4.13 -9.56
CA MET A 173 -4.43 -3.00 -8.88
C MET A 173 -2.93 -2.94 -9.20
N GLY A 174 -2.23 -4.09 -9.14
CA GLY A 174 -0.81 -4.18 -9.48
C GLY A 174 -0.52 -3.80 -10.93
N LEU A 175 -1.37 -4.23 -11.87
CA LEU A 175 -1.27 -3.85 -13.28
C LEU A 175 -1.48 -2.35 -13.49
N LEU A 176 -2.47 -1.75 -12.83
CA LEU A 176 -2.72 -0.30 -12.89
C LEU A 176 -1.55 0.51 -12.33
N TYR A 177 -0.93 0.06 -11.23
CA TYR A 177 0.30 0.67 -10.69
C TYR A 177 1.47 0.52 -11.67
N GLY A 178 1.66 -0.65 -12.26
CA GLY A 178 2.71 -0.89 -13.26
C GLY A 178 2.54 -0.05 -14.52
N LEU A 179 1.32 0.07 -15.04
CA LEU A 179 0.98 0.93 -16.17
C LEU A 179 1.24 2.40 -15.85
N SER A 180 0.88 2.85 -14.65
CA SER A 180 1.16 4.22 -14.19
C SER A 180 2.66 4.51 -14.17
N ALA A 181 3.47 3.56 -13.70
CA ALA A 181 4.93 3.68 -13.70
C ALA A 181 5.52 3.68 -15.12
N LEU A 182 4.95 2.88 -16.04
CA LEU A 182 5.39 2.84 -17.43
C LEU A 182 5.11 4.17 -18.14
N VAL A 183 3.89 4.70 -18.01
CA VAL A 183 3.49 6.00 -18.57
C VAL A 183 4.35 7.13 -18.00
N TYR A 184 4.77 7.02 -16.74
CA TYR A 184 5.68 8.00 -16.13
C TYR A 184 7.12 7.91 -16.66
N ALA A 185 7.55 6.72 -17.09
CA ALA A 185 8.91 6.46 -17.55
C ALA A 185 9.12 6.73 -19.05
N THR A 186 8.05 6.64 -19.85
CA THR A 186 8.02 6.94 -21.30
C THR A 186 7.74 8.41 -21.57
#